data_AF-A0A1F8PM50-F1
#
_entry.id   AF-A0A1F8PM50-F1
#
_cell.length_a   1.000
_cell.length_b   1.000
_cell.length_c   1.000
_cell.angle_alpha   90.00
_cell.angle_beta   90.00
_cell.angle_gamma   90.00
#
_symmetry.space_group_name_H-M   'P 1'
#
loop_
_entity.id
_entity.type
_entity.pdbx_description
1 polymer ?
#
loop_
_entity_poly.entity_id
_entity_poly.type
_entity_poly.pdbx_seq_one_letter_code
_entity_poly.pdbx_strand_id
1 'polypeptide(L)'
;MAITMIDPYNVQRTTFENSHLLAKLEKAVLAARVWESQAERSSLLYAVKSFDLDNPEIYNQVKEDYNLVRKIITEQGFSALSGTMGKFIQPRTKGAGHGSTSRAFYARAP
;
A
#
# COMPACT_ATOMS: atom_id res chain seq x y z
N MET A 1 2.08 -0.61 -6.43
CA MET A 1 3.15 0.25 -5.86
C MET A 1 3.22 0.06 -4.35
N ALA A 2 4.39 -0.23 -3.76
CA ALA A 2 4.52 -0.31 -2.29
C ALA A 2 4.41 1.11 -1.68
N ILE A 3 3.67 1.25 -0.57
CA ILE A 3 3.44 2.55 0.08
C ILE A 3 4.17 2.63 1.42
N THR A 4 3.81 1.76 2.36
CA THR A 4 4.43 1.71 3.70
C THR A 4 4.31 0.31 4.30
N MET A 5 5.16 0.00 5.27
CA MET A 5 5.11 -1.27 6.01
C MET A 5 3.83 -1.38 6.85
N ILE A 6 3.35 -2.60 7.05
CA ILE A 6 2.27 -2.89 7.99
C ILE A 6 2.92 -3.30 9.31
N ASP A 7 2.85 -2.40 10.30
CA ASP A 7 3.11 -2.74 11.69
C ASP A 7 1.79 -3.16 12.36
N PRO A 8 1.60 -4.44 12.71
CA PRO A 8 0.35 -4.90 13.32
C PRO A 8 0.05 -4.21 14.65
N TYR A 9 1.07 -3.84 15.44
CA TYR A 9 0.85 -3.16 16.72
C TYR A 9 0.23 -1.78 16.51
N ASN A 10 0.77 -1.02 15.57
CA ASN A 10 0.27 0.30 15.20
C ASN A 10 -1.13 0.22 14.55
N VAL A 11 -1.30 -0.62 13.52
CA VAL A 11 -2.55 -0.70 12.73
C VAL A 11 -3.74 -1.11 13.59
N GLN A 12 -3.56 -1.98 14.59
CA GLN A 12 -4.63 -2.33 15.54
C GLN A 12 -5.11 -1.12 16.35
N ARG A 13 -4.26 -0.13 16.59
CA ARG A 13 -4.48 0.99 17.52
C ARG A 13 -4.80 2.32 16.83
N THR A 14 -4.63 2.42 15.52
CA THR A 14 -4.90 3.66 14.76
C THR A 14 -6.14 3.51 13.88
N THR A 15 -6.98 4.55 13.86
CA THR A 15 -8.01 4.73 12.82
C THR A 15 -7.34 5.04 11.48
N PHE A 16 -8.11 4.97 10.39
CA PHE A 16 -7.59 5.31 9.05
C PHE A 16 -7.07 6.75 8.99
N GLU A 17 -7.80 7.69 9.59
CA GLU A 17 -7.49 9.12 9.64
C GLU A 17 -6.18 9.41 10.37
N ASN A 18 -5.78 8.54 11.29
CA ASN A 18 -4.53 8.65 12.06
C ASN A 18 -3.47 7.64 11.60
N SER A 19 -3.66 6.99 10.44
CA SER A 19 -2.79 5.92 9.98
C SER A 19 -1.55 6.44 9.26
N HIS A 20 -0.45 5.69 9.36
CA HIS A 20 0.73 5.93 8.52
C HIS A 20 0.44 5.75 7.03
N LEU A 21 -0.57 4.96 6.66
CA LEU A 21 -0.98 4.77 5.27
C LEU A 21 -1.50 6.09 4.69
N LEU A 22 -2.49 6.71 5.34
CA LEU A 22 -3.06 7.97 4.88
C LEU A 22 -2.01 9.08 4.85
N ALA A 23 -1.22 9.23 5.92
CA ALA A 23 -0.17 10.25 5.99
C ALA A 23 0.88 10.15 4.85
N LYS A 24 1.10 8.95 4.30
CA LYS A 24 1.98 8.73 3.14
C LYS A 24 1.29 9.02 1.81
N LEU A 25 -0.01 8.73 1.70
CA LEU A 25 -0.80 9.01 0.51
C LEU A 25 -1.06 10.51 0.33
N GLU A 26 -1.27 11.27 1.40
CA GLU A 26 -1.47 12.72 1.36
C GLU A 26 -0.23 13.54 0.96
N LYS A 27 0.95 12.91 0.93
CA LYS A 27 2.24 13.57 0.69
C LYS A 27 3.05 12.86 -0.40
N ALA A 28 2.36 12.36 -1.42
CA ALA A 28 2.98 11.57 -2.48
C ALA A 28 3.22 12.40 -3.75
N VAL A 29 4.42 12.24 -4.31
CA VAL A 29 4.75 12.66 -5.67
C VAL A 29 5.04 11.41 -6.49
N LEU A 30 4.31 11.23 -7.58
CA LEU A 30 4.46 10.10 -8.49
C LEU A 30 5.43 10.47 -9.61
N ALA A 31 6.59 9.81 -9.63
CA ALA A 31 7.53 9.87 -10.74
C ALA A 31 7.40 8.60 -11.58
N ALA A 32 6.66 8.70 -12.68
CA ALA A 32 6.47 7.60 -13.62
C ALA A 32 7.67 7.52 -14.57
N ARG A 33 8.24 6.32 -14.73
CA ARG A 33 9.30 6.04 -15.69
C ARG A 33 8.86 5.02 -16.72
N VAL A 34 9.39 5.10 -17.93
CA VAL A 34 9.26 4.02 -18.92
C VAL A 34 10.14 2.86 -18.48
N TRP A 35 9.56 1.68 -18.34
CA TRP A 35 10.30 0.44 -18.11
C TRP A 35 10.56 -0.23 -19.47
N GLU A 36 11.83 -0.37 -19.84
CA GLU A 36 12.23 -0.97 -21.12
C GLU A 36 12.54 -2.46 -20.96
N SER A 37 13.42 -2.81 -20.02
CA SER A 37 13.81 -4.19 -19.74
C SER A 37 14.52 -4.32 -18.40
N GLN A 38 14.71 -5.56 -17.95
CA GLN A 38 15.49 -5.88 -16.74
C GLN A 38 16.96 -5.48 -16.84
N ALA A 39 17.52 -5.35 -18.05
CA ALA A 39 18.90 -4.93 -18.25
C ALA A 39 19.13 -3.44 -17.88
N GLU A 40 18.06 -2.64 -17.78
CA GLU A 40 18.05 -1.27 -17.27
C GLU A 40 19.18 -0.37 -17.81
N ARG A 41 19.41 -0.41 -19.12
CA ARG A 41 20.47 0.39 -19.79
C ARG A 41 20.15 1.89 -19.83
N SER A 42 18.87 2.23 -19.78
CA SER A 42 18.34 3.59 -19.77
C SER A 42 17.09 3.67 -18.89
N SER A 43 16.81 4.85 -18.37
CA SER A 43 15.57 5.15 -17.65
C SER A 43 15.06 6.53 -18.05
N LEU A 44 13.93 6.56 -18.76
CA LEU A 44 13.27 7.79 -19.15
C LEU A 44 12.20 8.16 -18.11
N LEU A 45 12.35 9.34 -17.49
CA LEU A 45 11.30 9.94 -16.68
C LEU A 45 10.19 10.42 -17.63
N TYR A 46 9.02 9.79 -17.53
CA TYR A 46 7.87 10.09 -18.37
C TYR A 46 7.05 11.25 -17.82
N ALA A 47 6.73 11.22 -16.52
CA ALA A 47 5.93 12.25 -15.88
C ALA A 47 6.21 12.34 -14.38
N VAL A 48 6.02 13.54 -13.84
CA VAL A 48 5.96 13.81 -12.40
C VAL A 48 4.62 14.46 -12.10
N LYS A 49 3.88 13.91 -11.14
CA LYS A 49 2.57 14.43 -10.70
C LYS A 49 2.48 14.41 -9.18
N SER A 50 1.81 15.42 -8.60
CA SER A 50 1.30 15.28 -7.23
C SER A 50 0.21 14.22 -7.23
N PHE A 51 0.11 13.49 -6.13
CA PHE A 51 -1.01 12.60 -5.87
C PHE A 51 -1.70 13.10 -4.61
N ASP A 52 -2.98 13.43 -4.77
CA ASP A 52 -3.85 13.89 -3.72
C ASP A 52 -5.00 12.89 -3.58
N LEU A 53 -5.31 12.47 -2.36
CA LEU A 53 -6.42 11.54 -2.08
C LEU A 53 -7.71 12.33 -1.82
N ASP A 54 -8.08 13.20 -2.75
CA ASP A 54 -9.17 14.17 -2.62
C ASP A 54 -10.53 13.64 -3.10
N ASN A 55 -10.53 12.70 -4.04
CA ASN A 55 -11.74 12.07 -4.53
C ASN A 55 -12.42 11.27 -3.39
N PRO A 56 -13.65 11.64 -2.97
CA PRO A 56 -14.30 11.03 -1.82
C PRO A 56 -14.56 9.52 -1.98
N GLU A 57 -14.85 9.05 -3.19
CA GLU A 57 -15.10 7.63 -3.46
C GLU A 57 -13.80 6.82 -3.30
N ILE A 58 -12.69 7.34 -3.84
CA ILE A 58 -11.38 6.70 -3.71
C ILE A 58 -10.92 6.72 -2.25
N TYR A 59 -11.05 7.87 -1.57
CA TYR A 59 -10.71 8.00 -0.15
C TYR A 59 -11.46 6.97 0.70
N ASN A 60 -12.78 6.89 0.54
CA ASN A 60 -13.61 5.96 1.30
C ASN A 60 -13.26 4.50 0.99
N GLN A 61 -12.96 4.16 -0.26
CA GLN A 61 -12.53 2.80 -0.58
C GLN A 61 -11.17 2.46 0.04
N VAL A 62 -10.21 3.39 0.04
CA VAL A 62 -8.91 3.20 0.71
C VAL A 62 -9.09 3.03 2.21
N LYS A 63 -10.01 3.78 2.83
CA LYS A 63 -10.40 3.62 4.23
C LYS A 63 -10.96 2.23 4.52
N GLU A 64 -11.87 1.74 3.68
CA GLU A 64 -12.42 0.40 3.81
C GLU A 64 -11.34 -0.70 3.66
N ASP A 65 -10.41 -0.54 2.73
CA ASP A 65 -9.30 -1.48 2.56
C ASP A 65 -8.37 -1.51 3.79
N TYR A 66 -8.07 -0.34 4.36
CA TYR A 66 -7.32 -0.25 5.62
C TYR A 66 -8.07 -0.92 6.77
N ASN A 67 -9.37 -0.65 6.91
CA ASN A 67 -10.20 -1.22 7.97
C ASN A 67 -10.34 -2.74 7.84
N LEU A 68 -10.42 -3.27 6.62
CA LEU A 68 -10.37 -4.71 6.36
C LEU A 68 -9.06 -5.31 6.89
N VAL A 69 -7.90 -4.72 6.55
CA VAL A 69 -6.60 -5.20 7.04
C VAL A 69 -6.54 -5.12 8.57
N ARG A 70 -6.96 -4.01 9.17
CA ARG A 70 -7.02 -3.82 10.62
C ARG A 70 -7.91 -4.87 11.30
N LYS A 71 -9.09 -5.15 10.73
CA LYS A 71 -10.02 -6.17 11.22
C LYS A 71 -9.37 -7.54 11.21
N ILE A 72 -8.76 -7.95 10.08
CA ILE A 72 -8.10 -9.26 9.98
C ILE A 72 -6.95 -9.39 10.98
N ILE A 73 -6.10 -8.36 11.13
CA ILE A 73 -5.02 -8.40 12.13
C ILE A 73 -5.57 -8.55 13.56
N THR A 74 -6.70 -7.93 13.85
CA THR A 74 -7.32 -7.95 15.19
C THR A 74 -8.00 -9.29 15.48
N GLU A 75 -8.73 -9.85 14.51
CA GLU A 75 -9.57 -11.03 14.72
C GLU A 75 -8.86 -12.36 14.41
N GLN A 76 -7.96 -12.36 13.42
CA GLN A 76 -7.36 -13.58 12.85
C GLN A 76 -5.83 -13.59 12.93
N GLY A 77 -5.23 -12.47 13.31
CA GLY A 77 -3.79 -12.31 13.41
C GLY A 77 -3.12 -11.92 12.08
N PHE A 78 -1.86 -11.48 12.19
CA PHE A 78 -1.11 -10.90 11.06
C PHE A 78 -0.81 -11.89 9.93
N SER A 79 -0.69 -13.19 10.23
CA SER A 79 -0.45 -14.24 9.24
C SER A 79 -1.62 -14.43 8.27
N ALA A 80 -2.85 -14.11 8.70
CA ALA A 80 -4.07 -14.26 7.90
C ALA A 80 -4.20 -13.23 6.77
N LEU A 81 -3.35 -12.20 6.73
CA LEU A 81 -3.36 -11.24 5.63
C LEU A 81 -3.08 -11.92 4.29
N SER A 82 -3.75 -11.45 3.24
CA SER A 82 -3.59 -12.00 1.88
C SER A 82 -3.53 -10.89 0.84
N GLY A 83 -2.70 -11.08 -0.20
CA GLY A 83 -2.64 -10.16 -1.35
C GLY A 83 -3.95 -10.07 -2.15
N THR A 84 -4.90 -10.97 -1.91
CA THR A 84 -6.25 -10.90 -2.50
C THR A 84 -7.17 -9.90 -1.78
N MET A 85 -6.79 -9.41 -0.60
CA MET A 85 -7.59 -8.46 0.18
C MET A 85 -7.52 -7.03 -0.37
N GLY A 86 -8.61 -6.29 -0.17
CA GLY A 86 -8.74 -4.88 -0.53
C GLY A 86 -8.82 -4.60 -2.04
N LYS A 87 -9.51 -3.53 -2.40
CA LYS A 87 -9.82 -3.16 -3.79
C LYS A 87 -8.75 -2.27 -4.40
N PHE A 88 -8.29 -1.25 -3.68
CA PHE A 88 -7.25 -0.32 -4.12
C PHE A 88 -5.95 -0.50 -3.34
N ILE A 89 -6.04 -0.83 -2.05
CA ILE A 89 -4.88 -1.12 -1.21
C ILE A 89 -4.90 -2.58 -0.79
N GLN A 90 -3.78 -3.28 -0.94
CA GLN A 90 -3.63 -4.69 -0.58
C GLN A 90 -2.41 -4.92 0.33
N PRO A 91 -2.48 -5.87 1.29
CA PRO A 91 -1.31 -6.31 2.04
C PRO A 91 -0.51 -7.33 1.23
N ARG A 92 0.75 -7.04 0.93
CA ARG A 92 1.65 -7.95 0.19
C ARG A 92 2.92 -8.22 0.98
N THR A 93 3.46 -9.43 0.84
CA THR A 93 4.77 -9.78 1.37
C THR A 93 5.84 -8.92 0.72
N LYS A 94 6.73 -8.35 1.53
CA LYS A 94 7.87 -7.57 1.04
C LYS A 94 9.11 -8.47 0.96
N GLY A 95 9.75 -8.49 -0.21
CA GLY A 95 10.98 -9.25 -0.49
C GLY A 95 10.75 -10.51 -1.34
N ALA A 96 11.80 -10.98 -2.02
CA ALA A 96 11.81 -12.25 -2.74
C ALA A 96 11.81 -13.39 -1.71
N GLY A 97 10.83 -14.29 -1.78
CA GLY A 97 10.49 -15.20 -0.70
C GLY A 97 11.65 -16.07 -0.22
N HIS A 98 12.18 -15.76 0.96
CA HIS A 98 13.15 -16.54 1.75
C HIS A 98 12.78 -16.43 3.25
N GLY A 99 11.52 -16.73 3.60
CA GLY A 99 11.03 -16.66 4.98
C GLY A 99 10.61 -15.26 5.48
N SER A 100 10.58 -14.24 4.61
CA SER A 100 10.08 -12.91 4.97
C SER A 100 8.59 -12.97 5.31
N THR A 101 8.26 -12.73 6.58
CA THR A 101 6.88 -12.61 7.08
C THR A 101 6.38 -11.17 7.02
N SER A 102 7.27 -10.21 6.74
CA SER A 102 6.94 -8.79 6.73
C SER A 102 6.00 -8.43 5.56
N ARG A 103 5.04 -7.55 5.84
CA ARG A 103 4.05 -7.09 4.85
C ARG A 103 4.07 -5.57 4.73
N ALA A 104 3.71 -5.08 3.56
CA ALA A 104 3.48 -3.67 3.30
C ALA A 104 2.10 -3.48 2.68
N PHE A 105 1.57 -2.27 2.82
CA PHE A 105 0.45 -1.78 2.02
C PHE A 105 0.95 -1.47 0.61
N TYR A 106 0.27 -2.01 -0.39
CA TYR A 106 0.55 -1.75 -1.80
C TYR A 106 -0.71 -1.19 -2.47
N ALA A 107 -0.57 -0.11 -3.24
CA ALA A 107 -1.58 0.26 -4.23
C ALA A 107 -1.63 -0.81 -5.32
N ARG A 108 -2.83 -1.30 -5.64
CA ARG A 108 -3.07 -2.23 -6.75
C ARG A 108 -2.65 -1.59 -8.06
N ALA A 109 -1.94 -2.37 -8.88
CA ALA A 109 -1.89 -2.13 -10.32
C ALA A 109 -2.99 -3.00 -10.96
N PRO A 110 -3.64 -2.53 -12.04
CA PRO A 110 -4.51 -3.38 -12.85
C PRO A 110 -3.76 -4.59 -13.41
#